data_AF-A0A927VKN2-F1
#
_entry.id   AF-A0A927VKN2-F1
#
_cell.length_a   1.000
_cell.length_b   1.000
_cell.length_c   1.000
_cell.angle_alpha   90.00
_cell.angle_beta   90.00
_cell.angle_gamma   90.00
#
_symmetry.space_group_name_H-M   'P 1'
#
loop_
_entity.id
_entity.type
_entity.pdbx_description
1 polymer ?
#
loop_
_entity_poly.entity_id
_entity_poly.type
_entity_poly.pdbx_seq_one_letter_code
_entity_poly.pdbx_strand_id
1 'polypeptide(L)'
;MYCLYDREEIGYTQEDWLRYFEEHDENRLQPDFSKEPDLTEEQALMIFPSIQAFQMGERSDGVHLMKEVRRYADRSGDRTYLECMKWFIREENWHSVYLKKYLDCYQVPDMEISVLDQCFRELRRFGGLKGEIMVLAAAEIVALSYYRALASCVESPALKQICRQMLVDELPHIIFQGQTLGRLGFGRCEELIAVGLMESVIAATWIPFRKVFLTGGYDLESYAKECLGYLKQMMNIAQAKS
;
A
#
# COMPACT_ATOMS: atom_id res chain seq x y z
N MET A 1 2.04 -13.31 7.94
CA MET A 1 0.92 -12.42 8.30
C MET A 1 1.04 -11.90 9.73
N TYR A 2 1.07 -10.57 9.88
CA TYR A 2 0.98 -9.85 11.17
C TYR A 2 -0.47 -9.77 11.65
N CYS A 3 -0.64 -9.69 12.97
CA CYS A 3 -1.92 -9.41 13.62
C CYS A 3 -2.09 -7.90 13.74
N LEU A 4 -3.05 -7.31 13.02
CA LEU A 4 -3.35 -5.88 13.10
C LEU A 4 -3.90 -5.50 14.48
N TYR A 5 -4.46 -6.44 15.26
CA TYR A 5 -5.00 -6.16 16.58
C TYR A 5 -3.94 -5.93 17.67
N ASP A 6 -2.70 -6.33 17.43
CA ASP A 6 -1.59 -6.17 18.37
C ASP A 6 -0.97 -4.75 18.29
N ARG A 7 -1.43 -3.95 17.31
CA ARG A 7 -0.99 -2.59 17.02
C ARG A 7 -1.76 -1.58 17.87
N GLU A 8 -1.07 -0.58 18.40
CA GLU A 8 -1.69 0.47 19.21
C GLU A 8 -2.65 1.37 18.41
N GLU A 9 -2.42 1.47 17.11
CA GLU A 9 -3.19 2.30 16.18
C GLU A 9 -4.66 1.88 16.05
N ILE A 10 -4.99 0.65 16.49
CA ILE A 10 -6.39 0.18 16.60
C ILE A 10 -7.23 1.10 17.49
N GLY A 11 -6.61 1.66 18.53
CA GLY A 11 -7.24 2.57 19.49
C GLY A 11 -7.34 4.02 19.02
N TYR A 12 -6.69 4.39 17.92
CA TYR A 12 -6.51 5.80 17.55
C TYR A 12 -7.82 6.52 17.22
N THR A 13 -7.91 7.77 17.69
CA THR A 13 -8.86 8.79 17.25
C THR A 13 -8.37 9.48 15.98
N GLN A 14 -9.14 10.40 15.40
CA GLN A 14 -8.66 11.16 14.24
C GLN A 14 -7.50 12.09 14.60
N GLU A 15 -7.50 12.64 15.80
CA GLU A 15 -6.45 13.49 16.33
C GLU A 15 -5.16 12.70 16.60
N ASP A 16 -5.27 11.44 17.02
CA ASP A 16 -4.12 10.56 17.15
C ASP A 16 -3.54 10.19 15.79
N TRP A 17 -4.38 9.94 14.78
CA TRP A 17 -3.93 9.72 13.40
C TRP A 17 -3.24 10.94 12.80
N LEU A 18 -3.77 12.14 13.03
CA LEU A 18 -3.14 13.37 12.54
C LEU A 18 -1.73 13.50 13.12
N ARG A 19 -1.60 13.34 14.44
CA ARG A 19 -0.31 13.38 15.11
C ARG A 19 0.63 12.29 14.63
N TYR A 20 0.12 11.07 14.46
CA TYR A 20 0.87 9.94 13.93
C TYR A 20 1.55 10.29 12.62
N PHE A 21 0.78 10.77 11.63
CA PHE A 21 1.35 11.08 10.31
C PHE A 21 2.27 12.30 10.34
N GLU A 22 1.99 13.31 11.18
CA GLU A 22 2.86 14.47 11.37
C GLU A 22 4.23 14.08 11.92
N GLU A 23 4.27 13.27 12.98
CA GLU A 23 5.52 12.82 13.63
C GLU A 23 6.32 11.86 12.74
N HIS A 24 5.64 11.01 11.96
CA HIS A 24 6.32 10.08 11.04
C HIS A 24 6.95 10.79 9.84
N ASP A 25 6.47 11.97 9.42
CA ASP A 25 7.09 12.74 8.35
C ASP A 25 8.48 13.28 8.69
N GLU A 26 8.80 13.44 9.97
CA GLU A 26 10.09 13.96 10.41
C GLU A 26 11.22 12.92 10.27
N ASN A 27 10.89 11.63 10.30
CA ASN A 27 11.87 10.53 10.39
C ASN A 27 11.89 9.63 9.15
N ARG A 28 11.96 10.24 7.96
CA ARG A 28 11.98 9.50 6.69
C ARG A 28 13.28 8.73 6.46
N LEU A 29 13.14 7.54 5.89
CA LEU A 29 14.26 6.68 5.56
C LEU A 29 15.21 7.38 4.57
N GLN A 30 16.51 7.31 4.87
CA GLN A 30 17.57 7.61 3.91
C GLN A 30 18.28 6.29 3.58
N PRO A 31 17.93 5.60 2.48
CA PRO A 31 18.55 4.33 2.15
C PRO A 31 20.06 4.50 1.93
N ASP A 32 20.85 3.64 2.56
CA ASP A 32 22.31 3.61 2.37
C ASP A 32 22.68 2.62 1.27
N PHE A 33 23.16 3.16 0.13
CA PHE A 33 23.56 2.36 -1.02
C PHE A 33 25.06 2.01 -1.02
N SER A 34 25.83 2.44 -0.02
CA SER A 34 27.30 2.28 -0.01
C SER A 34 27.78 0.82 0.04
N LYS A 35 26.89 -0.10 0.43
CA LYS A 35 27.15 -1.55 0.56
C LYS A 35 26.34 -2.38 -0.43
N GLU A 36 25.74 -1.75 -1.44
CA GLU A 36 24.99 -2.47 -2.46
C GLU A 36 25.93 -3.31 -3.33
N PRO A 37 25.67 -4.62 -3.48
CA PRO A 37 26.44 -5.45 -4.38
C PRO A 37 25.95 -5.27 -5.83
N ASP A 38 26.80 -5.63 -6.78
CA ASP A 38 26.36 -5.81 -8.16
C ASP A 38 25.36 -6.98 -8.23
N LEU A 39 24.25 -6.76 -8.93
CA LEU A 39 23.27 -7.81 -9.22
C LEU A 39 23.65 -8.54 -10.51
N THR A 40 23.40 -9.85 -10.55
CA THR A 40 23.49 -10.59 -11.82
C THR A 40 22.39 -10.13 -12.77
N GLU A 41 22.59 -10.33 -14.07
CA GLU A 41 21.56 -10.03 -15.08
C GLU A 41 20.24 -10.77 -14.78
N GLU A 42 20.32 -12.02 -14.32
CA GLU A 42 19.14 -12.80 -13.94
C GLU A 42 18.38 -12.19 -12.74
N GLN A 43 19.12 -11.73 -11.71
CA GLN A 43 18.53 -11.05 -10.55
C GLN A 43 17.87 -9.73 -10.97
N ALA A 44 18.56 -8.92 -11.77
CA ALA A 44 18.07 -7.65 -12.27
C ALA A 44 16.78 -7.82 -13.09
N LEU A 45 16.76 -8.75 -14.05
CA LEU A 45 15.59 -9.04 -14.89
C LEU A 45 14.41 -9.60 -14.09
N MET A 46 14.66 -10.19 -12.92
CA MET A 46 13.64 -10.73 -12.06
C MET A 46 12.97 -9.64 -11.19
N ILE A 47 13.73 -8.74 -10.59
CA ILE A 47 13.16 -7.76 -9.64
C ILE A 47 12.75 -6.44 -10.29
N PHE A 48 13.55 -5.89 -11.22
CA PHE A 48 13.39 -4.50 -11.65
C PHE A 48 12.05 -4.21 -12.36
N PRO A 49 11.52 -5.08 -13.24
CA PRO A 49 10.21 -4.84 -13.84
C PRO A 49 9.10 -4.72 -12.79
N SER A 50 9.18 -5.51 -11.70
CA SER A 50 8.21 -5.42 -10.62
C SER A 50 8.38 -4.14 -9.79
N ILE A 51 9.64 -3.76 -9.49
CA ILE A 51 9.95 -2.56 -8.71
C ILE A 51 9.49 -1.30 -9.45
N GLN A 52 9.71 -1.24 -10.76
CA GLN A 52 9.23 -0.15 -11.61
C GLN A 52 7.69 -0.06 -11.60
N ALA A 53 6.99 -1.19 -11.68
CA ALA A 53 5.54 -1.22 -11.66
C ALA A 53 4.97 -0.74 -10.31
N PHE A 54 5.58 -1.15 -9.19
CA PHE A 54 5.22 -0.67 -7.86
C PHE A 54 5.60 0.80 -7.67
N GLN A 55 6.80 1.24 -8.06
CA GLN A 55 7.22 2.65 -8.01
C GLN A 55 6.24 3.59 -8.70
N MET A 56 5.69 3.17 -9.84
CA MET A 56 4.63 3.91 -10.53
C MET A 56 3.28 3.86 -9.79
N GLY A 57 2.92 2.73 -9.21
CA GLY A 57 1.69 2.57 -8.41
C GLY A 57 1.68 3.39 -7.11
N GLU A 58 2.83 3.48 -6.42
CA GLU A 58 2.99 4.30 -5.20
C GLU A 58 2.91 5.80 -5.48
N ARG A 59 3.10 6.20 -6.73
CA ARG A 59 3.02 7.61 -7.12
C ARG A 59 1.56 8.06 -7.15
N SER A 60 1.10 8.65 -6.06
CA SER A 60 -0.23 9.22 -5.97
C SER A 60 -0.23 10.73 -6.25
N ASP A 61 -0.86 11.15 -7.35
CA ASP A 61 -1.20 12.57 -7.54
C ASP A 61 -2.32 13.04 -6.57
N GLY A 62 -3.01 12.06 -5.95
CA GLY A 62 -4.05 12.27 -4.96
C GLY A 62 -5.27 13.06 -5.45
N VAL A 63 -5.38 13.42 -6.73
CA VAL A 63 -6.32 14.46 -7.18
C VAL A 63 -7.77 14.00 -7.01
N HIS A 64 -8.09 12.78 -7.44
CA HIS A 64 -9.45 12.25 -7.32
C HIS A 64 -9.80 11.92 -5.87
N LEU A 65 -8.91 11.24 -5.15
CA LEU A 65 -9.02 10.95 -3.73
C LEU A 65 -9.27 12.22 -2.92
N MET A 66 -8.43 13.25 -3.05
CA MET A 66 -8.57 14.51 -2.32
C MET A 66 -9.85 15.27 -2.68
N LYS A 67 -10.37 15.10 -3.90
CA LYS A 67 -11.67 15.65 -4.28
C LYS A 67 -12.80 14.98 -3.49
N GLU A 68 -12.78 13.64 -3.37
CA GLU A 68 -13.78 12.90 -2.60
C GLU A 68 -13.64 13.13 -1.08
N VAL A 69 -12.40 13.19 -0.57
CA VAL A 69 -12.11 13.54 0.83
C VAL A 69 -12.60 14.95 1.15
N ARG A 70 -12.34 15.95 0.29
CA ARG A 70 -12.84 17.32 0.50
C ARG A 70 -14.37 17.38 0.49
N ARG A 71 -15.01 16.69 -0.46
CA ARG A 71 -16.48 16.57 -0.50
C ARG A 71 -17.05 15.92 0.75
N TYR A 72 -16.37 14.93 1.31
CA TYR A 72 -16.75 14.34 2.59
C TYR A 72 -16.60 15.35 3.72
N ALA A 73 -15.43 15.96 3.89
CA ALA A 73 -15.14 16.94 4.94
C ALA A 73 -16.09 18.15 4.91
N ASP A 74 -16.47 18.63 3.73
CA ASP A 74 -17.41 19.74 3.59
C ASP A 74 -18.85 19.35 4.00
N ARG A 75 -19.22 18.07 3.91
CA ARG A 75 -20.55 17.57 4.32
C ARG A 75 -20.59 17.16 5.78
N SER A 76 -19.55 16.51 6.29
CA SER A 76 -19.49 15.99 7.66
C SER A 76 -18.96 17.01 8.67
N GLY A 77 -18.22 18.02 8.20
CA GLY A 77 -17.44 18.92 9.06
C GLY A 77 -16.10 18.33 9.52
N ASP A 78 -15.74 17.12 9.08
CA ASP A 78 -14.53 16.41 9.51
C ASP A 78 -13.28 16.97 8.81
N ARG A 79 -12.78 18.08 9.36
CA ARG A 79 -11.54 18.73 8.89
C ARG A 79 -10.29 17.94 9.30
N THR A 80 -10.33 17.20 10.40
CA THR A 80 -9.19 16.39 10.87
C THR A 80 -8.88 15.28 9.87
N TYR A 81 -9.89 14.54 9.41
CA TYR A 81 -9.70 13.51 8.37
C TYR A 81 -9.13 14.08 7.07
N LEU A 82 -9.55 15.29 6.67
CA LEU A 82 -8.98 15.97 5.48
C LEU A 82 -7.47 16.21 5.63
N GLU A 83 -7.00 16.62 6.82
CA GLU A 83 -5.57 16.82 7.07
C GLU A 83 -4.83 15.47 7.16
N CYS A 84 -5.38 14.45 7.83
CA CYS A 84 -4.80 13.11 7.85
C CYS A 84 -4.56 12.57 6.43
N MET A 85 -5.53 12.73 5.52
CA MET A 85 -5.41 12.27 4.14
C MET A 85 -4.34 13.03 3.35
N LYS A 86 -4.09 14.32 3.65
CA LYS A 86 -2.97 15.04 3.02
C LYS A 86 -1.63 14.49 3.48
N TRP A 87 -1.49 14.22 4.77
CA TRP A 87 -0.27 13.65 5.33
C TRP A 87 -0.04 12.22 4.85
N PHE A 88 -1.08 11.39 4.81
CA PHE A 88 -1.05 10.06 4.19
C PHE A 88 -0.53 10.12 2.74
N ILE A 89 -1.11 10.96 1.88
CA ILE A 89 -0.64 11.10 0.48
C ILE A 89 0.84 11.53 0.41
N ARG A 90 1.30 12.36 1.35
CA ARG A 90 2.70 12.76 1.42
C ARG A 90 3.60 11.59 1.81
N GLU A 91 3.18 10.75 2.74
CA GLU A 91 3.88 9.52 3.12
C GLU A 91 3.97 8.53 1.95
N GLU A 92 2.86 8.24 1.28
CA GLU A 92 2.80 7.37 0.10
C GLU A 92 3.74 7.84 -1.03
N ASN A 93 3.85 9.16 -1.24
CA ASN A 93 4.78 9.71 -2.23
C ASN A 93 6.25 9.43 -1.88
N TRP A 94 6.60 9.27 -0.61
CA TRP A 94 7.95 8.84 -0.22
C TRP A 94 8.24 7.40 -0.61
N HIS A 95 7.25 6.51 -0.64
CA HIS A 95 7.44 5.13 -1.07
C HIS A 95 7.94 5.07 -2.52
N SER A 96 7.31 5.85 -3.41
CA SER A 96 7.78 6.01 -4.80
C SER A 96 9.22 6.55 -4.86
N VAL A 97 9.57 7.52 -4.00
CA VAL A 97 10.93 8.07 -3.91
C VAL A 97 11.96 7.03 -3.49
N TYR A 98 11.66 6.17 -2.51
CA TYR A 98 12.57 5.12 -2.08
C TYR A 98 12.88 4.12 -3.19
N LEU A 99 11.85 3.66 -3.91
CA LEU A 99 12.01 2.75 -5.04
C LEU A 99 12.76 3.41 -6.19
N LYS A 100 12.48 4.68 -6.48
CA LYS A 100 13.20 5.45 -7.51
C LYS A 100 14.69 5.57 -7.18
N LYS A 101 15.06 5.92 -5.94
CA LYS A 101 16.47 5.95 -5.50
C LYS A 101 17.16 4.60 -5.68
N TYR A 102 16.46 3.49 -5.39
CA TYR A 102 16.99 2.15 -5.60
C TYR A 102 17.22 1.85 -7.09
N LEU A 103 16.25 2.16 -7.95
CA LEU A 103 16.40 1.99 -9.41
C LEU A 103 17.54 2.85 -9.98
N ASP A 104 17.68 4.09 -9.51
CA ASP A 104 18.75 5.02 -9.92
C ASP A 104 20.15 4.50 -9.54
N CYS A 105 20.28 3.86 -8.38
CA CYS A 105 21.54 3.23 -7.96
C CYS A 105 22.06 2.21 -8.98
N TYR A 106 21.15 1.52 -9.67
CA TYR A 106 21.47 0.52 -10.71
C TYR A 106 21.28 1.06 -12.14
N GLN A 107 21.07 2.37 -12.31
CA GLN A 107 20.87 3.04 -13.60
C GLN A 107 19.70 2.43 -14.41
N VAL A 108 18.69 1.93 -13.72
CA VAL A 108 17.51 1.36 -14.37
C VAL A 108 16.63 2.51 -14.88
N PRO A 109 16.22 2.49 -16.15
CA PRO A 109 15.38 3.56 -16.71
C PRO A 109 14.02 3.62 -16.04
N ASP A 110 13.37 4.78 -16.12
CA ASP A 110 12.00 4.93 -15.64
C ASP A 110 11.02 4.13 -16.50
N MET A 111 9.98 3.59 -15.87
CA MET A 111 8.86 2.98 -16.59
C MET A 111 7.85 4.05 -16.95
N GLU A 112 7.58 4.22 -18.24
CA GLU A 112 6.64 5.25 -18.70
C GLU A 112 5.17 4.87 -18.43
N ILE A 113 4.84 3.58 -18.50
CA ILE A 113 3.45 3.09 -18.41
C ILE A 113 3.39 1.76 -17.65
N SER A 114 2.58 1.74 -16.58
CA SER A 114 2.13 0.50 -15.92
C SER A 114 0.62 0.31 -16.16
N VAL A 115 0.25 -0.80 -16.81
CA VAL A 115 -1.16 -1.17 -17.06
C VAL A 115 -1.89 -1.40 -15.73
N LEU A 116 -1.20 -1.98 -14.74
CA LEU A 116 -1.76 -2.25 -13.43
C LEU A 116 -2.16 -0.93 -12.73
N ASP A 117 -1.28 0.06 -12.78
CA ASP A 117 -1.51 1.40 -12.25
C ASP A 117 -2.67 2.13 -12.97
N GLN A 118 -2.78 2.00 -14.30
CA GLN A 118 -3.96 2.49 -15.03
C GLN A 118 -5.26 1.82 -14.56
N CYS A 119 -5.27 0.49 -14.40
CA CYS A 119 -6.43 -0.23 -13.89
C CYS A 119 -6.84 0.25 -12.49
N PHE A 120 -5.87 0.41 -11.57
CA PHE A 120 -6.15 0.93 -10.23
C PHE A 120 -6.72 2.35 -10.25
N ARG A 121 -6.19 3.24 -11.09
CA ARG A 121 -6.75 4.59 -11.27
C ARG A 121 -8.18 4.61 -11.77
N GLU A 122 -8.54 3.69 -12.65
CA GLU A 122 -9.92 3.58 -13.15
C GLU A 122 -10.86 2.98 -12.09
N LEU A 123 -10.41 1.97 -11.33
CA LEU A 123 -11.19 1.38 -10.23
C LEU A 123 -11.53 2.41 -9.14
N ARG A 124 -10.59 3.31 -8.84
CA ARG A 124 -10.76 4.42 -7.88
C ARG A 124 -11.92 5.37 -8.22
N ARG A 125 -12.35 5.44 -9.48
CA ARG A 125 -13.44 6.34 -9.91
C ARG A 125 -14.83 5.84 -9.56
N PHE A 126 -14.97 4.61 -9.09
CA PHE A 126 -16.26 4.00 -8.78
C PHE A 126 -16.51 3.98 -7.26
N GLY A 127 -17.75 4.28 -6.83
CA GLY A 127 -18.17 4.13 -5.44
C GLY A 127 -17.85 5.31 -4.51
N GLY A 128 -17.41 6.46 -5.05
CA GLY A 128 -17.09 7.65 -4.26
C GLY A 128 -15.98 7.39 -3.24
N LEU A 129 -15.99 8.12 -2.11
CA LEU A 129 -14.95 7.98 -1.08
C LEU A 129 -14.81 6.54 -0.55
N LYS A 130 -15.90 5.79 -0.33
CA LYS A 130 -15.79 4.40 0.14
C LYS A 130 -15.06 3.51 -0.87
N GLY A 131 -15.37 3.66 -2.16
CA GLY A 131 -14.71 2.92 -3.24
C GLY A 131 -13.22 3.24 -3.32
N GLU A 132 -12.87 4.52 -3.29
CA GLU A 132 -11.48 5.00 -3.23
C GLU A 132 -10.70 4.33 -2.09
N ILE A 133 -11.26 4.33 -0.88
CA ILE A 133 -10.62 3.76 0.32
C ILE A 133 -10.48 2.23 0.22
N MET A 134 -11.48 1.53 -0.32
CA MET A 134 -11.38 0.08 -0.55
C MET A 134 -10.29 -0.27 -1.57
N VAL A 135 -10.12 0.54 -2.62
CA VAL A 135 -9.06 0.33 -3.63
C VAL A 135 -7.68 0.63 -3.05
N LEU A 136 -7.55 1.67 -2.22
CA LEU A 136 -6.31 1.96 -1.49
C LEU A 136 -5.94 0.80 -0.56
N ALA A 137 -6.85 0.39 0.32
CA ALA A 137 -6.61 -0.72 1.23
C ALA A 137 -6.24 -2.01 0.50
N ALA A 138 -6.82 -2.27 -0.68
CA ALA A 138 -6.46 -3.43 -1.49
C ALA A 138 -5.02 -3.35 -2.03
N ALA A 139 -4.56 -2.16 -2.42
CA ALA A 139 -3.18 -1.93 -2.85
C ALA A 139 -2.19 -2.10 -1.69
N GLU A 140 -2.46 -1.48 -0.54
CA GLU A 140 -1.65 -1.56 0.70
C GLU A 140 -1.49 -3.03 1.16
N ILE A 141 -2.57 -3.82 1.11
CA ILE A 141 -2.55 -5.26 1.46
C ILE A 141 -1.65 -6.06 0.51
N VAL A 142 -1.71 -5.79 -0.80
CA VAL A 142 -0.83 -6.46 -1.76
C VAL A 142 0.62 -6.03 -1.59
N ALA A 143 0.85 -4.75 -1.31
CA ALA A 143 2.17 -4.20 -1.03
C ALA A 143 2.85 -4.96 0.11
N LEU A 144 2.13 -5.31 1.18
CA LEU A 144 2.67 -6.12 2.28
C LEU A 144 3.27 -7.45 1.81
N SER A 145 2.52 -8.25 1.06
CA SER A 145 3.02 -9.54 0.57
C SER A 145 4.12 -9.35 -0.47
N TYR A 146 4.00 -8.33 -1.33
CA TYR A 146 5.02 -8.01 -2.34
C TYR A 146 6.35 -7.62 -1.72
N TYR A 147 6.39 -6.66 -0.81
CA TYR A 147 7.64 -6.20 -0.18
C TYR A 147 8.27 -7.29 0.69
N ARG A 148 7.46 -8.17 1.29
CA ARG A 148 7.96 -9.36 2.00
C ARG A 148 8.64 -10.35 1.06
N ALA A 149 8.02 -10.62 -0.09
CA ALA A 149 8.61 -11.48 -1.12
C ALA A 149 9.89 -10.86 -1.70
N LEU A 150 9.83 -9.58 -2.07
CA LEU A 150 10.92 -8.83 -2.67
C LEU A 150 12.16 -8.77 -1.78
N ALA A 151 11.97 -8.55 -0.47
CA ALA A 151 13.07 -8.53 0.51
C ALA A 151 13.87 -9.84 0.58
N SER A 152 13.30 -10.95 0.10
CA SER A 152 13.90 -12.27 0.10
C SER A 152 14.45 -12.69 -1.28
N CYS A 153 14.28 -11.87 -2.32
CA CYS A 153 14.64 -12.23 -3.69
C CYS A 153 16.13 -12.08 -4.00
N VAL A 154 16.79 -11.09 -3.40
CA VAL A 154 18.20 -10.78 -3.64
C VAL A 154 18.90 -10.35 -2.36
N GLU A 155 20.21 -10.54 -2.32
CA GLU A 155 21.05 -10.04 -1.23
C GLU A 155 21.37 -8.55 -1.47
N SER A 156 20.40 -7.68 -1.19
CA SER A 156 20.56 -6.22 -1.23
C SER A 156 20.22 -5.61 0.13
N PRO A 157 21.21 -5.09 0.87
CA PRO A 157 20.99 -4.39 2.14
C PRO A 157 20.01 -3.20 2.04
N ALA A 158 20.16 -2.36 1.01
CA ALA A 158 19.31 -1.19 0.79
C ALA A 158 17.89 -1.60 0.43
N LEU A 159 17.70 -2.60 -0.44
CA LEU A 159 16.36 -3.09 -0.77
C LEU A 159 15.67 -3.70 0.45
N LYS A 160 16.40 -4.48 1.25
CA LYS A 160 15.88 -5.02 2.52
C LYS A 160 15.49 -3.91 3.50
N GLN A 161 16.24 -2.81 3.54
CA GLN A 161 15.91 -1.64 4.37
C GLN A 161 14.65 -0.94 3.87
N ILE A 162 14.54 -0.71 2.55
CA ILE A 162 13.37 -0.10 1.92
C ILE A 162 12.13 -0.96 2.15
N CYS A 163 12.18 -2.26 1.85
CA CYS A 163 11.06 -3.18 2.07
C CYS A 163 10.62 -3.20 3.54
N ARG A 164 11.55 -3.16 4.50
CA ARG A 164 11.19 -3.09 5.93
C ARG A 164 10.47 -1.80 6.27
N GLN A 165 10.89 -0.66 5.71
CA GLN A 165 10.19 0.60 5.90
C GLN A 165 8.77 0.54 5.33
N MET A 166 8.60 0.07 4.09
CA MET A 166 7.27 -0.09 3.49
C MET A 166 6.38 -0.96 4.38
N LEU A 167 6.87 -2.12 4.84
CA LEU A 167 6.10 -3.00 5.73
C LEU A 167 5.69 -2.35 7.05
N VAL A 168 6.46 -1.40 7.57
CA VAL A 168 6.14 -0.66 8.80
C VAL A 168 5.03 0.36 8.54
N ASP A 169 5.05 1.03 7.39
CA ASP A 169 4.12 2.09 7.00
C ASP A 169 2.75 1.51 6.56
N GLU A 170 2.74 0.39 5.84
CA GLU A 170 1.52 -0.19 5.26
C GLU A 170 0.55 -0.80 6.30
N LEU A 171 1.09 -1.36 7.40
CA LEU A 171 0.26 -1.93 8.47
C LEU A 171 -0.69 -0.91 9.13
N PRO A 172 -0.21 0.27 9.59
CA PRO A 172 -1.08 1.30 10.13
C PRO A 172 -1.99 1.92 9.06
N HIS A 173 -1.57 2.00 7.79
CA HIS A 173 -2.45 2.43 6.70
C HIS A 173 -3.71 1.57 6.61
N ILE A 174 -3.56 0.24 6.61
CA ILE A 174 -4.70 -0.67 6.55
C ILE A 174 -5.64 -0.48 7.75
N ILE A 175 -5.09 -0.22 8.94
CA ILE A 175 -5.90 0.08 10.14
C ILE A 175 -6.65 1.40 9.96
N PHE A 176 -5.96 2.45 9.49
CA PHE A 176 -6.54 3.75 9.21
C PHE A 176 -7.68 3.65 8.18
N GLN A 177 -7.50 2.90 7.09
CA GLN A 177 -8.53 2.65 6.09
C GLN A 177 -9.72 1.87 6.67
N GLY A 178 -9.46 0.82 7.46
CA GLY A 178 -10.52 0.05 8.12
C GLY A 178 -11.38 0.93 9.03
N GLN A 179 -10.75 1.73 9.89
CA GLN A 179 -11.47 2.66 10.77
C GLN A 179 -12.24 3.72 9.97
N THR A 180 -11.67 4.21 8.87
CA THR A 180 -12.32 5.17 7.97
C THR A 180 -13.56 4.57 7.32
N LEU A 181 -13.47 3.34 6.81
CA LEU A 181 -14.62 2.63 6.26
C LEU A 181 -15.73 2.44 7.29
N GLY A 182 -15.39 2.11 8.54
CA GLY A 182 -16.35 2.05 9.64
C GLY A 182 -17.15 3.34 9.81
N ARG A 183 -16.46 4.49 9.85
CA ARG A 183 -17.10 5.83 9.93
C ARG A 183 -17.97 6.16 8.71
N LEU A 184 -17.66 5.58 7.54
CA LEU A 184 -18.44 5.75 6.31
C LEU A 184 -19.63 4.77 6.19
N GLY A 185 -19.89 3.96 7.23
CA GLY A 185 -20.96 2.97 7.25
C GLY A 185 -20.62 1.77 6.36
N PHE A 186 -19.52 1.08 6.66
CA PHE A 186 -19.14 -0.17 6.01
C PHE A 186 -20.11 -1.29 6.41
N GLY A 187 -20.85 -1.82 5.44
CA GLY A 187 -21.84 -2.87 5.66
C GLY A 187 -21.56 -4.13 4.83
N ARG A 188 -22.56 -5.01 4.79
CA ARG A 188 -22.47 -6.31 4.11
C ARG A 188 -22.30 -6.19 2.59
N CYS A 189 -22.84 -5.15 1.96
CA CYS A 189 -22.67 -4.91 0.53
C CYS A 189 -21.21 -4.54 0.24
N GLU A 190 -20.63 -3.64 1.04
CA GLU A 190 -19.24 -3.22 0.92
C GLU A 190 -18.28 -4.38 1.21
N GLU A 191 -18.60 -5.27 2.16
CA GLU A 191 -17.83 -6.48 2.43
C GLU A 191 -17.71 -7.37 1.17
N LEU A 192 -18.84 -7.63 0.50
CA LEU A 192 -18.84 -8.43 -0.74
C LEU A 192 -18.05 -7.75 -1.87
N ILE A 193 -18.17 -6.42 -1.99
CA ILE A 193 -17.41 -5.64 -2.97
C ILE A 193 -15.91 -5.71 -2.67
N ALA A 194 -15.52 -5.55 -1.39
CA ALA A 194 -14.13 -5.57 -0.96
C ALA A 194 -13.48 -6.95 -1.21
N VAL A 195 -14.21 -8.04 -0.94
CA VAL A 195 -13.75 -9.40 -1.25
C VAL A 195 -13.56 -9.59 -2.76
N GLY A 196 -14.56 -9.26 -3.57
CA GLY A 196 -14.46 -9.41 -5.03
C GLY A 196 -13.36 -8.52 -5.65
N LEU A 197 -13.17 -7.31 -5.12
CA LEU A 197 -12.08 -6.42 -5.48
C LEU A 197 -10.72 -7.06 -5.13
N MET A 198 -10.56 -7.57 -3.91
CA MET A 198 -9.33 -8.20 -3.46
C MET A 198 -8.97 -9.43 -4.31
N GLU A 199 -9.93 -10.30 -4.60
CA GLU A 199 -9.70 -11.45 -5.49
C GLU A 199 -9.24 -11.02 -6.89
N SER A 200 -9.85 -9.97 -7.43
CA SER A 200 -9.47 -9.40 -8.73
C SER A 200 -8.05 -8.83 -8.71
N VAL A 201 -7.71 -8.13 -7.62
CA VAL A 201 -6.38 -7.55 -7.41
C VAL A 201 -5.32 -8.65 -7.25
N ILE A 202 -5.58 -9.69 -6.45
CA ILE A 202 -4.70 -10.87 -6.30
C ILE A 202 -4.41 -11.50 -7.67
N ALA A 203 -5.44 -11.71 -8.50
CA ALA A 203 -5.25 -12.28 -9.84
C ALA A 203 -4.42 -11.34 -10.74
N ALA A 204 -4.71 -10.04 -10.70
CA ALA A 204 -4.04 -9.03 -11.53
C ALA A 204 -2.57 -8.83 -11.18
N THR A 205 -2.17 -9.01 -9.91
CA THR A 205 -0.79 -8.85 -9.43
C THR A 205 -0.01 -10.16 -9.47
N TRP A 206 -0.67 -11.31 -9.29
CA TRP A 206 0.00 -12.61 -9.35
C TRP A 206 0.66 -12.84 -10.70
N ILE A 207 -0.04 -12.60 -11.81
CA ILE A 207 0.47 -12.87 -13.17
C ILE A 207 1.78 -12.12 -13.46
N PRO A 208 1.86 -10.78 -13.36
CA PRO A 208 3.08 -10.05 -13.67
C PRO A 208 4.20 -10.27 -12.64
N PHE A 209 3.86 -10.53 -11.37
CA PHE A 209 4.86 -10.61 -10.29
C PHE A 209 5.14 -12.03 -9.79
N ARG A 210 4.63 -13.05 -10.49
CA ARG A 210 4.76 -14.48 -10.12
C ARG A 210 6.19 -14.87 -9.78
N LYS A 211 7.18 -14.40 -10.55
CA LYS A 211 8.60 -14.76 -10.32
C LYS A 211 9.08 -14.23 -8.96
N VAL A 212 8.78 -12.98 -8.63
CA VAL A 212 9.13 -12.36 -7.35
C VAL A 212 8.43 -13.09 -6.21
N PHE A 213 7.14 -13.38 -6.33
CA PHE A 213 6.41 -14.13 -5.32
C PHE A 213 7.02 -15.52 -5.07
N LEU A 214 7.23 -16.31 -6.13
CA LEU A 214 7.81 -17.65 -6.01
C LEU A 214 9.20 -17.63 -5.39
N THR A 215 10.08 -16.73 -5.83
CA THR A 215 11.42 -16.59 -5.26
C THR A 215 11.37 -16.12 -3.80
N GLY A 216 10.40 -15.27 -3.47
CA GLY A 216 10.14 -14.81 -2.10
C GLY A 216 9.43 -15.82 -1.20
N GLY A 217 9.18 -17.05 -1.67
CA GLY A 217 8.59 -18.13 -0.89
C GLY A 217 7.06 -18.20 -0.90
N TYR A 218 6.41 -17.48 -1.83
CA TYR A 218 4.96 -17.50 -2.01
C TYR A 218 4.55 -18.35 -3.20
N ASP A 219 3.55 -19.20 -3.00
CA ASP A 219 2.72 -19.71 -4.08
C ASP A 219 1.40 -18.91 -4.13
N LEU A 220 0.53 -19.20 -5.10
CA LEU A 220 -0.73 -18.48 -5.26
C LEU A 220 -1.64 -18.65 -4.05
N GLU A 221 -1.64 -19.83 -3.43
CA GLU A 221 -2.50 -20.13 -2.29
C GLU A 221 -2.04 -19.36 -1.06
N SER A 222 -0.75 -19.40 -0.74
CA SER A 222 -0.19 -18.68 0.41
C SER A 222 -0.27 -17.16 0.23
N TYR A 223 -0.09 -16.66 -1.00
CA TYR A 223 -0.29 -15.25 -1.34
C TYR A 223 -1.75 -14.81 -1.14
N ALA A 224 -2.70 -15.54 -1.74
CA ALA A 224 -4.13 -15.22 -1.62
C ALA A 224 -4.62 -15.32 -0.17
N LYS A 225 -4.19 -16.34 0.56
CA LYS A 225 -4.52 -16.54 1.97
C LYS A 225 -4.03 -15.39 2.85
N GLU A 226 -2.83 -14.88 2.61
CA GLU A 226 -2.30 -13.73 3.36
C GLU A 226 -3.08 -12.45 3.04
N CYS A 227 -3.33 -12.15 1.76
CA CYS A 227 -4.09 -10.97 1.35
C CYS A 227 -5.53 -10.98 1.92
N LEU A 228 -6.24 -12.10 1.77
CA LEU A 228 -7.59 -12.26 2.31
C LEU A 228 -7.61 -12.25 3.85
N GLY A 229 -6.53 -12.72 4.49
CA GLY A 229 -6.33 -12.63 5.92
C GLY A 229 -6.23 -11.19 6.42
N TYR A 230 -5.45 -10.35 5.76
CA TYR A 230 -5.38 -8.91 6.06
C TYR A 230 -6.70 -8.20 5.76
N LEU A 231 -7.33 -8.50 4.62
CA LEU A 231 -8.64 -7.94 4.27
C LEU A 231 -9.66 -8.23 5.38
N LYS A 232 -9.73 -9.47 5.86
CA LYS A 232 -10.63 -9.85 6.95
C LYS A 232 -10.36 -9.07 8.23
N GLN A 233 -9.09 -8.85 8.59
CA GLN A 233 -8.75 -8.03 9.75
C GLN A 233 -9.20 -6.57 9.58
N MET A 234 -8.97 -5.98 8.41
CA MET A 234 -9.42 -4.62 8.07
C MET A 234 -10.94 -4.48 8.13
N MET A 235 -11.69 -5.44 7.55
CA MET A 235 -13.16 -5.45 7.58
C MET A 235 -13.71 -5.56 9.01
N ASN A 236 -13.09 -6.39 9.86
CA ASN A 236 -13.45 -6.47 11.27
C ASN A 236 -13.21 -5.15 12.01
N ILE A 237 -12.10 -4.44 11.71
CA ILE A 237 -11.82 -3.11 12.27
C ILE A 237 -12.91 -2.11 11.83
N ALA A 238 -13.33 -2.16 10.57
CA ALA A 238 -14.41 -1.31 10.06
C ALA A 238 -15.74 -1.55 10.78
N GLN A 239 -16.07 -2.82 11.05
CA GLN A 239 -17.30 -3.21 11.75
C GLN A 239 -17.27 -2.94 13.26
N ALA A 240 -16.08 -2.88 13.87
CA ALA A 240 -15.94 -2.59 15.29
C ALA A 240 -16.19 -1.11 15.65
N LYS A 241 -16.05 -0.20 14.69
CA LYS A 241 -16.28 1.25 14.85
C LYS A 241 -17.53 1.77 14.12
N SER A 242 -18.38 0.88 13.59
CA SER A 242 -19.65 1.23 12.94
C SER A 242 -20.81 1.35 13.92
#